data_AF-A0A2V9WS59-F1
#
_entry.id   AF-A0A2V9WS59-F1
#
_cell.length_a   1.000
_cell.length_b   1.000
_cell.length_c   1.000
_cell.angle_alpha   90.00
_cell.angle_beta   90.00
_cell.angle_gamma   90.00
#
_symmetry.space_group_name_H-M   'P 1'
#
loop_
_entity.id
_entity.type
_entity.pdbx_description
1 polymer ?
#
loop_
_entity_poly.entity_id
_entity_poly.type
_entity_poly.pdbx_seq_one_letter_code
_entity_poly.pdbx_strand_id
1 'polypeptide(L)'
;MTKHSAGNRKLLRQNLRDAKRQYPDLPKQQLSVLLDLTVTLHLSIFRGELLYFSGKWYVSHSGLLRIAHRRRCVGIDTEIEQHTEASADRWVFRATVHKSKSTTFVGYGDADPSNVSPLVHGAEMRIAETRAVNRALRKAYGIGICSVEEIGSLAESAQSSRESKKIPLQPVNGSNGNHGGPKVRDRLCQLIRQHQLDANLVKSYAVDFCGTKTLREATRDQV
;
A
#
# COMPACT_ATOMS: atom_id res chain seq x y z
N MET A 1 1.57 36.31 13.06
CA MET A 1 0.61 35.85 12.02
C MET A 1 1.27 35.99 10.66
N THR A 2 1.77 34.89 10.09
CA THR A 2 2.39 34.88 8.75
C THR A 2 1.31 35.07 7.69
N LYS A 3 1.36 36.18 6.95
CA LYS A 3 0.42 36.46 5.85
C LYS A 3 0.71 35.48 4.70
N HIS A 4 -0.12 34.44 4.55
CA HIS A 4 -0.03 33.53 3.40
C HIS A 4 -0.42 34.26 2.10
N SER A 5 0.32 33.99 1.02
CA SER A 5 0.01 34.55 -0.31
C SER A 5 -1.40 34.18 -0.77
N ALA A 6 -2.00 34.97 -1.67
CA ALA A 6 -3.33 34.67 -2.21
C ALA A 6 -3.40 33.28 -2.88
N GLY A 7 -2.32 32.86 -3.55
CA GLY A 7 -2.19 31.52 -4.12
C GLY A 7 -2.21 30.41 -3.08
N ASN A 8 -1.53 30.60 -1.93
CA ASN A 8 -1.55 29.62 -0.83
C ASN A 8 -2.95 29.47 -0.24
N ARG A 9 -3.68 30.57 -0.05
CA ARG A 9 -5.07 30.51 0.45
C ARG A 9 -6.00 29.75 -0.50
N LYS A 10 -5.82 29.90 -1.81
CA LYS A 10 -6.59 29.14 -2.81
C LYS A 10 -6.28 27.64 -2.74
N LEU A 11 -5.00 27.26 -2.71
CA LEU A 11 -4.60 25.86 -2.63
C LEU A 11 -5.06 25.19 -1.32
N LEU A 12 -4.97 25.88 -0.19
CA LEU A 12 -5.46 25.39 1.10
C LEU A 12 -6.96 25.07 1.05
N ARG A 13 -7.78 25.96 0.50
CA ARG A 13 -9.23 25.73 0.36
C ARG A 13 -9.53 24.57 -0.58
N GLN A 14 -8.75 24.42 -1.66
CA GLN A 14 -8.88 23.30 -2.59
C GLN A 14 -8.54 21.97 -1.91
N ASN A 15 -7.35 21.86 -1.32
CA ASN A 15 -6.92 20.64 -0.63
C ASN A 15 -7.86 20.27 0.53
N LEU A 16 -8.34 21.24 1.30
CA LEU A 16 -9.31 20.96 2.37
C LEU A 16 -10.62 20.36 1.83
N ARG A 17 -11.13 20.92 0.72
CA ARG A 17 -12.35 20.43 0.07
C ARG A 17 -12.12 19.04 -0.53
N ASP A 18 -11.00 18.84 -1.22
CA ASP A 18 -10.69 17.57 -1.87
C ASP A 18 -10.42 16.47 -0.85
N ALA A 19 -9.75 16.79 0.27
CA ALA A 19 -9.57 15.85 1.38
C ALA A 19 -10.90 15.41 1.98
N LYS A 20 -11.83 16.34 2.25
CA LYS A 20 -13.16 15.98 2.77
C LYS A 20 -13.98 15.14 1.79
N ARG A 21 -13.78 15.32 0.49
CA ARG A 21 -14.46 14.54 -0.55
C ARG A 21 -13.86 13.15 -0.71
N GLN A 22 -12.54 13.04 -0.71
CA GLN A 22 -11.82 11.80 -1.02
C GLN A 22 -11.56 10.93 0.21
N TYR A 23 -11.49 11.55 1.39
CA TYR A 23 -11.22 10.90 2.67
C TYR A 23 -12.27 11.34 3.71
N PRO A 24 -13.51 10.80 3.65
CA PRO A 24 -14.62 11.25 4.51
C PRO A 24 -14.32 11.13 6.01
N ASP A 25 -13.60 10.08 6.41
CA ASP A 25 -13.29 9.76 7.81
C ASP A 25 -11.94 10.31 8.27
N LEU A 26 -11.41 11.33 7.59
CA LEU A 26 -10.09 11.89 7.90
C LEU A 26 -10.08 12.56 9.30
N PRO A 27 -9.23 12.11 10.24
CA PRO A 27 -9.17 12.68 11.58
C PRO A 27 -8.83 14.18 11.56
N LYS A 28 -9.38 14.96 12.50
CA LYS A 28 -9.08 16.40 12.63
C LYS A 28 -7.58 16.69 12.73
N GLN A 29 -6.83 15.82 13.40
CA GLN A 29 -5.37 15.90 13.46
C GLN A 29 -4.73 15.81 12.08
N GLN A 30 -5.19 14.89 11.22
CA GLN A 30 -4.65 14.71 9.87
C GLN A 30 -5.07 15.84 8.92
N LEU A 31 -6.21 16.49 9.16
CA LEU A 31 -6.56 17.75 8.51
C LEU A 31 -5.57 18.87 8.87
N SER A 32 -5.16 18.97 10.14
CA SER A 32 -4.13 19.93 10.56
C SER A 32 -2.79 19.66 9.85
N VAL A 33 -2.34 18.41 9.84
CA VAL A 33 -1.13 17.98 9.12
C VAL A 33 -1.22 18.31 7.63
N LEU A 34 -2.37 18.10 6.99
CA LEU A 34 -2.58 18.45 5.59
C LEU A 34 -2.38 19.94 5.32
N LEU A 35 -2.92 20.82 6.19
CA LEU A 35 -2.79 22.26 6.01
C LEU A 35 -1.31 22.66 6.08
N ASP A 36 -0.57 22.10 7.03
CA ASP A 36 0.86 22.36 7.22
C ASP A 36 1.70 21.86 6.02
N LEU A 37 1.42 20.64 5.54
CA LEU A 37 2.03 20.09 4.33
C LEU A 37 1.69 20.93 3.09
N THR A 38 0.46 21.45 2.99
CA THR A 38 0.03 22.29 1.86
C THR A 38 0.81 23.60 1.83
N VAL A 39 1.02 24.25 2.98
CA VAL A 39 1.82 25.48 3.07
C VAL A 39 3.30 25.20 2.79
N THR A 40 3.81 24.07 3.25
CA THR A 40 5.25 23.77 3.18
C THR A 40 5.67 23.26 1.80
N LEU A 41 4.87 22.37 1.20
CA LEU A 41 5.22 21.66 -0.03
C LEU A 41 4.54 22.23 -1.28
N HIS A 42 3.43 22.97 -1.12
CA HIS A 42 2.60 23.48 -2.21
C HIS A 42 2.17 22.40 -3.21
N LEU A 43 1.73 21.26 -2.68
CA LEU A 43 1.25 20.11 -3.44
C LEU A 43 -0.27 20.02 -3.41
N SER A 44 -0.85 19.44 -4.45
CA SER A 44 -2.29 19.31 -4.63
C SER A 44 -2.78 17.87 -4.47
N ILE A 45 -3.83 17.68 -3.66
CA ILE A 45 -4.55 16.40 -3.59
C ILE A 45 -5.22 16.10 -4.93
N PHE A 46 -5.92 17.08 -5.51
CA PHE A 46 -6.62 16.93 -6.79
C PHE A 46 -5.71 16.46 -7.92
N ARG A 47 -4.44 16.87 -7.93
CA ARG A 47 -3.46 16.48 -8.94
C ARG A 47 -2.67 15.22 -8.59
N GLY A 48 -3.05 14.51 -7.51
CA GLY A 48 -2.42 13.28 -7.08
C GLY A 48 -1.01 13.46 -6.52
N GLU A 49 -0.66 14.65 -6.03
CA GLU A 49 0.70 14.96 -5.56
C GLU A 49 0.89 14.65 -4.08
N LEU A 50 -0.22 14.63 -3.34
CA LEU A 50 -0.29 14.28 -1.94
C LEU A 50 -1.46 13.31 -1.75
N LEU A 51 -1.20 12.17 -1.11
CA LEU A 51 -2.17 11.10 -0.92
C LEU A 51 -2.26 10.76 0.57
N TYR A 52 -3.47 10.46 1.02
CA TYR A 52 -3.69 9.89 2.35
C TYR A 52 -3.88 8.38 2.22
N PHE A 53 -3.02 7.62 2.90
CA PHE A 53 -3.03 6.17 2.88
C PHE A 53 -2.56 5.63 4.23
N SER A 54 -3.14 4.52 4.70
CA SER A 54 -2.74 3.85 5.95
C SER A 54 -2.53 4.79 7.16
N GLY A 55 -3.42 5.79 7.32
CA GLY A 55 -3.38 6.70 8.45
C GLY A 55 -2.41 7.90 8.32
N LYS A 56 -1.63 7.98 7.24
CA LYS A 56 -0.57 8.99 7.04
C LYS A 56 -0.66 9.66 5.67
N TRP A 57 -0.01 10.81 5.57
CA TRP A 57 0.17 11.52 4.29
C TRP A 57 1.46 11.09 3.60
N TYR A 58 1.36 10.85 2.31
CA TYR A 58 2.45 10.49 1.43
C TYR A 58 2.51 11.45 0.26
N VAL A 59 3.72 11.72 -0.20
CA VAL A 59 3.94 12.43 -1.48
C VAL A 59 3.88 11.40 -2.61
N SER A 60 3.57 11.79 -3.84
CA SER A 60 3.78 10.92 -5.00
C SER A 60 5.07 11.25 -5.73
N HIS A 61 5.50 10.35 -6.61
CA HIS A 61 6.58 10.62 -7.56
C HIS A 61 6.32 11.92 -8.34
N SER A 62 5.09 12.12 -8.83
CA SER A 62 4.70 13.35 -9.52
C SER A 62 4.78 14.60 -8.63
N GLY A 63 4.45 14.49 -7.34
CA GLY A 63 4.60 15.55 -6.36
C GLY A 63 6.07 15.93 -6.12
N LEU A 64 6.95 14.93 -6.02
CA LEU A 64 8.39 15.13 -5.91
C LEU A 64 8.98 15.79 -7.15
N LEU A 65 8.63 15.32 -8.35
CA LEU A 65 9.05 15.94 -9.61
C LEU A 65 8.56 17.39 -9.72
N ARG A 66 7.33 17.70 -9.28
CA ARG A 66 6.84 19.08 -9.27
C ARG A 66 7.65 19.98 -8.34
N ILE A 67 8.04 19.47 -7.16
CA ILE A 67 8.93 20.22 -6.25
C ILE A 67 10.28 20.46 -6.92
N ALA A 68 10.86 19.42 -7.52
CA ALA A 68 12.13 19.49 -8.24
C ALA A 68 12.09 20.54 -9.36
N HIS A 69 11.07 20.47 -10.21
CA HIS A 69 10.84 21.43 -11.30
C HIS A 69 10.69 22.86 -10.78
N ARG A 70 9.84 23.09 -9.77
CA ARG A 70 9.66 24.42 -9.14
C ARG A 70 10.95 24.98 -8.55
N ARG A 71 11.80 24.11 -8.00
CA ARG A 71 13.08 24.47 -7.40
C ARG A 71 14.25 24.39 -8.39
N ARG A 72 13.95 24.30 -9.70
CA ARG A 72 14.94 24.31 -10.80
C ARG A 72 16.02 23.25 -10.65
N CYS A 73 15.61 22.01 -10.35
CA CYS A 73 16.48 20.83 -10.44
C CYS A 73 17.23 20.83 -11.79
N VAL A 74 18.54 20.56 -11.74
CA VAL A 74 19.39 20.56 -12.93
C VAL A 74 19.24 19.24 -13.70
N GLY A 75 19.11 18.12 -12.98
CA GLY A 75 19.01 16.80 -13.60
C GLY A 75 18.88 15.69 -12.57
N ILE A 76 18.58 14.49 -13.07
CA ILE A 76 18.49 13.26 -12.30
C ILE A 76 19.12 12.18 -13.16
N ASP A 77 20.16 11.52 -12.65
CA ASP A 77 20.77 10.35 -13.28
C ASP A 77 20.37 9.10 -12.50
N THR A 78 20.15 8.00 -13.22
CA THR A 78 19.84 6.69 -12.66
C THR A 78 20.78 5.65 -13.25
N GLU A 79 21.22 4.72 -12.41
CA GLU A 79 22.05 3.59 -12.83
C GLU A 79 21.65 2.33 -12.06
N ILE A 80 21.72 1.18 -12.74
CA ILE A 80 21.52 -0.13 -12.12
C ILE A 80 22.78 -0.46 -11.34
N GLU A 81 22.62 -0.90 -10.09
CA GLU A 81 23.76 -1.28 -9.28
C GLU A 81 24.31 -2.67 -9.63
N GLN A 82 25.64 -2.80 -9.52
CA GLN A 82 26.38 -3.99 -9.96
C GLN A 82 25.90 -5.29 -9.30
N HIS A 83 25.39 -5.21 -8.07
CA HIS A 83 24.92 -6.36 -7.29
C HIS A 83 23.44 -6.71 -7.53
N THR A 84 22.87 -6.22 -8.64
CA THR A 84 21.50 -6.54 -9.07
C THR A 84 21.43 -7.97 -9.62
N GLU A 85 20.49 -8.76 -9.10
CA GLU A 85 20.25 -10.15 -9.53
C GLU A 85 19.07 -10.18 -10.50
N ALA A 86 19.30 -9.76 -11.75
CA ALA A 86 18.25 -9.65 -12.76
C ALA A 86 17.56 -10.98 -13.06
N SER A 87 18.25 -12.12 -12.93
CA SER A 87 17.68 -13.46 -13.12
C SER A 87 16.68 -13.86 -12.02
N ALA A 88 16.69 -13.16 -10.88
CA ALA A 88 15.79 -13.38 -9.75
C ALA A 88 14.77 -12.24 -9.59
N ASP A 89 14.61 -11.39 -10.62
CA ASP A 89 13.76 -10.20 -10.61
C ASP A 89 14.07 -9.22 -9.46
N ARG A 90 15.31 -9.24 -8.95
CA ARG A 90 15.75 -8.37 -7.86
C ARG A 90 16.60 -7.26 -8.42
N TRP A 91 16.07 -6.03 -8.35
CA TRP A 91 16.66 -4.84 -8.94
C TRP A 91 17.08 -3.85 -7.86
N VAL A 92 18.29 -3.30 -8.00
CA VAL A 92 18.78 -2.20 -7.17
C VAL A 92 19.23 -1.06 -8.09
N PHE A 93 18.71 0.14 -7.85
CA PHE A 93 19.05 1.36 -8.56
C PHE A 93 19.71 2.36 -7.62
N ARG A 94 20.68 3.08 -8.16
CA ARG A 94 21.22 4.31 -7.58
C ARG A 94 20.73 5.49 -8.41
N ALA A 95 20.14 6.48 -7.75
CA ALA A 95 19.73 7.73 -8.36
C ALA A 95 20.52 8.89 -7.78
N THR A 96 21.04 9.77 -8.65
CA THR A 96 21.74 11.00 -8.28
C THR A 96 20.93 12.20 -8.76
N VAL A 97 20.42 13.00 -7.81
CA VAL A 97 19.71 14.25 -8.08
C VAL A 97 20.70 15.40 -8.05
N HIS A 98 20.80 16.14 -9.16
CA HIS A 98 21.58 17.37 -9.28
C HIS A 98 20.70 18.56 -8.91
N LYS A 99 20.78 18.99 -7.65
CA LYS A 99 19.99 20.13 -7.16
C LYS A 99 20.51 21.45 -7.74
N SER A 100 21.83 21.54 -7.95
CA SER A 100 22.55 22.66 -8.58
C SER A 100 23.79 22.11 -9.28
N LYS A 101 24.59 22.97 -9.92
CA LYS A 101 25.86 22.56 -10.57
C LYS A 101 26.89 21.94 -9.62
N SER A 102 26.79 22.22 -8.31
CA SER A 102 27.78 21.77 -7.30
C SER A 102 27.17 20.97 -6.16
N THR A 103 25.87 20.67 -6.19
CA THR A 103 25.18 19.98 -5.10
C THR A 103 24.36 18.82 -5.63
N THR A 104 24.73 17.62 -5.18
CA THR A 104 24.07 16.37 -5.55
C THR A 104 23.60 15.61 -4.33
N PHE A 105 22.58 14.77 -4.53
CA PHE A 105 22.03 13.89 -3.49
C PHE A 105 21.77 12.52 -4.08
N VAL A 106 22.11 11.48 -3.31
CA VAL A 106 21.99 10.10 -3.76
C VAL A 106 20.89 9.36 -3.02
N GLY A 107 20.10 8.59 -3.74
CA GLY A 107 19.10 7.67 -3.22
C GLY A 107 19.28 6.28 -3.84
N TYR A 108 19.01 5.24 -3.05
CA TYR A 108 19.01 3.86 -3.53
C TYR A 108 17.60 3.30 -3.47
N GLY A 109 17.20 2.58 -4.50
CA GLY A 109 15.88 1.98 -4.64
C GLY A 109 16.01 0.51 -4.96
N ASP A 110 15.32 -0.33 -4.20
CA ASP A 110 15.30 -1.76 -4.35
C ASP A 110 13.88 -2.23 -4.66
N ALA A 111 13.74 -3.22 -5.53
CA ALA A 111 12.48 -3.89 -5.81
C ALA A 111 12.71 -5.34 -6.21
N ASP A 112 11.92 -6.22 -5.61
CA ASP A 112 11.84 -7.63 -5.95
C ASP A 112 10.41 -8.14 -5.64
N PRO A 113 10.00 -9.32 -6.14
CA PRO A 113 8.63 -9.81 -5.98
C PRO A 113 8.14 -9.91 -4.53
N SER A 114 9.03 -9.99 -3.53
CA SER A 114 8.68 -10.04 -2.11
C SER A 114 8.30 -8.69 -1.51
N ASN A 115 8.76 -7.58 -2.10
CA ASN A 115 8.60 -6.24 -1.56
C ASN A 115 7.77 -5.29 -2.45
N VAL A 116 7.30 -5.76 -3.60
CA VAL A 116 6.37 -5.02 -4.48
C VAL A 116 4.98 -5.64 -4.50
N SER A 117 3.96 -4.80 -4.68
CA SER A 117 2.57 -5.27 -4.74
C SER A 117 2.39 -6.27 -5.88
N PRO A 118 1.53 -7.31 -5.73
CA PRO A 118 1.22 -8.23 -6.83
C PRO A 118 0.73 -7.54 -8.11
N LEU A 119 0.15 -6.33 -8.00
CA LEU A 119 -0.30 -5.53 -9.14
C LEU A 119 0.84 -5.04 -10.04
N VAL A 120 2.06 -5.00 -9.53
CA VAL A 120 3.25 -4.50 -10.24
C VAL A 120 4.32 -5.59 -10.40
N HIS A 121 3.96 -6.87 -10.22
CA HIS A 121 4.84 -7.99 -10.54
C HIS A 121 5.23 -7.96 -12.03
N GLY A 122 6.52 -8.15 -12.32
CA GLY A 122 7.11 -7.95 -13.64
C GLY A 122 7.44 -6.48 -13.98
N ALA A 123 7.28 -5.57 -13.02
CA ALA A 123 7.68 -4.17 -13.14
C ALA A 123 8.76 -3.75 -12.12
N GLU A 124 9.41 -4.71 -11.45
CA GLU A 124 10.35 -4.51 -10.36
C GLU A 124 11.45 -3.52 -10.74
N MET A 125 12.07 -3.69 -11.91
CA MET A 125 13.09 -2.75 -12.41
C MET A 125 12.61 -1.29 -12.41
N ARG A 126 11.39 -1.04 -12.90
CA ARG A 126 10.78 0.30 -12.98
C ARG A 126 10.44 0.85 -11.59
N ILE A 127 10.02 -0.03 -10.67
CA ILE A 127 9.74 0.32 -9.29
C ILE A 127 11.02 0.66 -8.54
N ALA A 128 12.09 -0.12 -8.68
CA ALA A 128 13.39 0.14 -8.06
C ALA A 128 13.93 1.51 -8.48
N GLU A 129 13.91 1.82 -9.78
CA GLU A 129 14.33 3.13 -10.29
C GLU A 129 13.50 4.26 -9.67
N THR A 130 12.17 4.13 -9.68
CA THR A 130 11.26 5.12 -9.11
C THR A 130 11.54 5.35 -7.61
N ARG A 131 11.76 4.27 -6.85
CA ARG A 131 12.12 4.33 -5.43
C ARG A 131 13.44 5.06 -5.21
N ALA A 132 14.46 4.78 -6.03
CA ALA A 132 15.76 5.42 -5.95
C ALA A 132 15.63 6.94 -6.16
N VAL A 133 14.94 7.34 -7.23
CA VAL A 133 14.68 8.74 -7.57
C VAL A 133 13.91 9.45 -6.46
N ASN A 134 12.85 8.83 -5.94
CA ASN A 134 12.04 9.41 -4.86
C ASN A 134 12.87 9.66 -3.60
N ARG A 135 13.67 8.66 -3.18
CA ARG A 135 14.55 8.78 -2.01
C ARG A 135 15.58 9.89 -2.21
N ALA A 136 16.17 10.01 -3.41
CA ALA A 136 17.13 11.07 -3.75
C ALA A 136 16.48 12.47 -3.73
N LEU A 137 15.29 12.62 -4.33
CA LEU A 137 14.55 13.88 -4.38
C LEU A 137 14.13 14.34 -2.98
N ARG A 138 13.67 13.42 -2.14
CA ARG A 138 13.32 13.73 -0.75
C ARG A 138 14.51 14.27 0.03
N LYS A 139 15.69 13.65 -0.12
CA LYS A 139 16.94 14.15 0.47
C LYS A 139 17.30 15.53 -0.06
N ALA A 140 17.26 15.74 -1.38
CA ALA A 140 17.64 17.00 -2.02
C ALA A 140 16.80 18.20 -1.57
N TYR A 141 15.51 17.98 -1.36
CA TYR A 141 14.53 19.03 -1.10
C TYR A 141 13.98 19.08 0.33
N GLY A 142 14.48 18.23 1.22
CA GLY A 142 14.11 18.21 2.64
C GLY A 142 12.67 17.75 2.89
N ILE A 143 12.25 16.66 2.23
CA ILE A 143 10.88 16.15 2.29
C ILE A 143 10.80 14.99 3.29
N GLY A 144 10.26 15.27 4.47
CA GLY A 144 10.18 14.31 5.58
C GLY A 144 9.19 13.16 5.38
N ILE A 145 8.11 13.36 4.62
CA ILE A 145 7.10 12.32 4.35
C ILE A 145 7.54 11.36 3.25
N CYS A 146 7.14 10.09 3.37
CA CYS A 146 7.43 9.04 2.40
C CYS A 146 6.66 9.23 1.10
N SER A 147 7.22 8.75 -0.01
CA SER A 147 6.47 8.66 -1.26
C SER A 147 5.62 7.38 -1.30
N VAL A 148 4.50 7.39 -2.01
CA VAL A 148 3.64 6.19 -2.11
C VAL A 148 4.33 5.04 -2.85
N GLU A 149 5.21 5.35 -3.80
CA GLU A 149 5.93 4.37 -4.61
C GLU A 149 7.11 3.72 -3.85
N GLU A 150 7.54 4.32 -2.73
CA GLU A 150 8.52 3.75 -1.78
C GLU A 150 7.93 2.67 -0.86
N ILE A 151 6.61 2.51 -0.86
CA ILE A 151 5.93 1.57 0.02
C ILE A 151 5.99 0.17 -0.59
N GLY A 152 6.29 -0.83 0.25
CA GLY A 152 6.20 -2.25 -0.13
C GLY A 152 4.86 -2.89 0.22
N SER A 153 4.63 -4.10 -0.29
CA SER A 153 3.38 -4.87 -0.17
C SER A 153 2.87 -5.03 1.27
N LEU A 154 3.78 -5.03 2.24
CA LEU A 154 3.45 -5.15 3.66
C LEU A 154 2.52 -4.02 4.15
N ALA A 155 2.58 -2.83 3.57
CA ALA A 155 1.67 -1.75 3.95
C ALA A 155 0.27 -1.87 3.32
N GLU A 156 0.12 -2.62 2.23
CA GLU A 156 -1.21 -2.94 1.66
C GLU A 156 -1.93 -4.03 2.48
N SER A 157 -1.17 -4.90 3.17
CA SER A 157 -1.73 -5.98 4.00
C SER A 157 -2.50 -5.46 5.23
N ALA A 158 -2.20 -4.26 5.73
CA ALA A 158 -2.93 -3.64 6.83
C ALA A 158 -4.35 -3.19 6.45
N GLN A 159 -4.72 -3.22 5.16
CA GLN A 159 -6.04 -2.83 4.67
C GLN A 159 -6.75 -3.91 3.84
N SER A 160 -6.23 -5.15 3.79
CA SER A 160 -6.97 -6.28 3.19
C SER A 160 -8.00 -6.93 4.14
N SER A 161 -8.37 -6.26 5.23
CA SER A 161 -9.71 -6.38 5.81
C SER A 161 -10.76 -5.60 4.99
N ARG A 162 -10.53 -5.40 3.69
CA ARG A 162 -11.62 -5.22 2.75
C ARG A 162 -12.34 -6.54 2.66
N GLU A 163 -13.50 -6.58 3.33
CA GLU A 163 -14.65 -7.39 2.97
C GLU A 163 -14.46 -8.01 1.59
N SER A 164 -14.15 -9.30 1.57
CA SER A 164 -14.39 -10.09 0.38
C SER A 164 -15.86 -9.85 0.06
N LYS A 165 -16.13 -9.04 -0.97
CA LYS A 165 -17.45 -8.93 -1.58
C LYS A 165 -17.84 -10.35 -1.98
N LYS A 166 -18.50 -11.04 -1.04
CA LYS A 166 -19.35 -12.17 -1.34
C LYS A 166 -20.34 -11.63 -2.36
N ILE A 167 -20.21 -12.15 -3.57
CA ILE A 167 -21.30 -12.22 -4.53
C ILE A 167 -22.55 -12.64 -3.72
N PRO A 168 -23.65 -11.87 -3.73
CA PRO A 168 -24.91 -12.35 -3.18
C PRO A 168 -25.33 -13.56 -4.03
N LEU A 169 -25.16 -14.77 -3.50
CA LEU A 169 -25.78 -15.95 -4.10
C LEU A 169 -27.29 -15.78 -3.92
N GLN A 170 -28.00 -15.66 -5.04
CA GLN A 170 -29.45 -15.64 -5.08
C GLN A 170 -30.00 -16.93 -4.44
N PRO A 171 -31.13 -16.85 -3.72
CA PRO A 171 -31.78 -18.04 -3.18
C PRO A 171 -32.43 -18.80 -4.33
N VAL A 172 -31.90 -19.98 -4.65
CA VAL A 172 -32.57 -20.94 -5.53
C VAL A 172 -33.65 -21.63 -4.70
N ASN A 173 -34.91 -21.37 -5.06
CA ASN A 173 -36.07 -22.09 -4.57
C ASN A 173 -35.89 -23.59 -4.82
N GLY A 174 -35.78 -24.36 -3.74
CA GLY A 174 -35.76 -25.81 -3.74
C GLY A 174 -36.47 -26.33 -2.50
N SER A 175 -37.72 -26.73 -2.69
CA SER A 175 -38.53 -27.47 -1.72
C SER A 175 -37.84 -28.79 -1.34
N ASN A 176 -37.60 -29.03 -0.04
CA ASN A 176 -37.98 -30.23 0.72
C ASN A 176 -37.23 -30.28 2.06
N GLY A 177 -37.98 -30.54 3.13
CA GLY A 177 -37.50 -30.47 4.51
C GLY A 177 -36.50 -31.58 4.89
N ASN A 178 -35.65 -31.28 5.87
CA ASN A 178 -35.60 -32.03 7.13
C ASN A 178 -34.74 -31.29 8.18
N HIS A 179 -35.08 -31.51 9.44
CA HIS A 179 -34.52 -30.91 10.65
C HIS A 179 -33.01 -31.17 10.82
N GLY A 180 -32.22 -30.15 11.19
CA GLY A 180 -30.84 -30.36 11.66
C GLY A 180 -30.13 -29.05 12.00
N GLY A 181 -29.71 -28.90 13.26
CA GLY A 181 -28.98 -27.74 13.77
C GLY A 181 -27.66 -27.42 13.02
N PRO A 182 -26.92 -26.37 13.43
CA PRO A 182 -25.73 -25.92 12.72
C PRO A 182 -24.74 -27.08 12.55
N LYS A 183 -24.48 -27.46 11.30
CA LYS A 183 -23.60 -28.58 10.96
C LYS A 183 -22.24 -28.31 11.61
N VAL A 184 -21.62 -29.33 12.20
CA VAL A 184 -20.29 -29.26 12.87
C VAL A 184 -19.26 -28.52 11.99
N ARG A 185 -19.32 -28.73 10.67
CA ARG A 185 -18.55 -28.00 9.67
C ARG A 185 -18.66 -26.48 9.80
N ASP A 186 -19.88 -25.97 9.91
CA ASP A 186 -20.13 -24.53 9.92
C ASP A 186 -19.63 -23.90 11.24
N ARG A 187 -19.73 -24.62 12.36
CA ARG A 187 -19.14 -24.23 13.65
C ARG A 187 -17.60 -24.27 13.61
N LEU A 188 -17.00 -25.28 13.00
CA LEU A 188 -15.56 -25.36 12.81
C LEU A 188 -15.05 -24.20 11.95
N CYS A 189 -15.74 -23.87 10.86
CA CYS A 189 -15.40 -22.70 10.04
C CYS A 189 -15.49 -21.37 10.81
N GLN A 190 -16.41 -21.25 11.77
CA GLN A 190 -16.48 -20.06 12.64
C GLN A 190 -15.28 -20.00 13.58
N LEU A 191 -14.90 -21.11 14.22
CA LEU A 191 -13.76 -21.16 15.14
C LEU A 191 -12.43 -20.88 14.44
N ILE A 192 -12.22 -21.42 13.23
CA ILE A 192 -11.03 -21.13 12.42
C ILE A 192 -10.89 -19.63 12.17
N ARG A 193 -12.01 -18.94 11.86
CA ARG A 193 -12.01 -17.49 11.64
C ARG A 193 -11.82 -16.71 12.93
N GLN A 194 -12.48 -17.12 14.02
CA GLN A 194 -12.41 -16.44 15.32
C GLN A 194 -10.98 -16.48 15.89
N HIS A 195 -10.29 -17.61 15.76
CA HIS A 195 -8.96 -17.83 16.32
C HIS A 195 -7.82 -17.65 15.31
N GLN A 196 -8.11 -17.19 14.08
CA GLN A 196 -7.12 -17.00 13.00
C GLN A 196 -6.23 -18.24 12.76
N LEU A 197 -6.83 -19.43 12.80
CA LEU A 197 -6.11 -20.69 12.58
C LEU A 197 -5.90 -20.93 11.09
N ASP A 198 -4.77 -21.53 10.72
CA ASP A 198 -4.54 -21.98 9.34
C ASP A 198 -5.48 -23.16 9.02
N ALA A 199 -6.37 -22.96 8.05
CA ALA A 199 -7.34 -23.96 7.63
C ALA A 199 -6.67 -25.23 7.08
N ASN A 200 -5.47 -25.13 6.49
CA ASN A 200 -4.74 -26.29 5.99
C ASN A 200 -4.18 -27.12 7.15
N LEU A 201 -3.66 -26.46 8.19
CA LEU A 201 -3.14 -27.12 9.40
C LEU A 201 -4.26 -27.79 10.21
N VAL A 202 -5.42 -27.13 10.34
CA VAL A 202 -6.60 -27.72 10.99
C VAL A 202 -7.07 -28.96 10.22
N LYS A 203 -7.01 -28.91 8.89
CA LYS A 203 -7.38 -30.04 8.03
C LYS A 203 -6.39 -31.20 8.16
N SER A 204 -5.08 -30.95 8.16
CA SER A 204 -4.08 -32.02 8.35
C SER A 204 -4.21 -32.65 9.73
N TYR A 205 -4.34 -31.82 10.78
CA TYR A 205 -4.55 -32.31 12.14
C TYR A 205 -5.81 -33.19 12.26
N ALA A 206 -6.92 -32.78 11.64
CA ALA A 206 -8.15 -33.56 11.67
C ALA A 206 -8.03 -34.90 10.90
N VAL A 207 -7.27 -34.92 9.80
CA VAL A 207 -6.97 -36.14 9.03
C VAL A 207 -6.13 -37.10 9.87
N ASP A 208 -5.09 -36.58 10.54
CA ASP A 208 -4.20 -37.33 11.43
C ASP A 208 -4.96 -37.86 12.66
N PHE A 209 -5.80 -37.03 13.28
CA PHE A 209 -6.62 -37.40 14.43
C PHE A 209 -7.62 -38.52 14.11
N CYS A 210 -8.27 -38.45 12.94
CA CYS A 210 -9.21 -39.48 12.50
C CYS A 210 -8.51 -40.73 11.93
N GLY A 211 -7.18 -40.71 11.74
CA GLY A 211 -6.41 -41.82 11.17
C GLY A 211 -6.79 -42.18 9.74
N THR A 212 -7.28 -41.21 8.94
CA THR A 212 -7.77 -41.43 7.56
C THR A 212 -6.88 -40.75 6.53
N LYS A 213 -7.02 -41.07 5.23
CA LYS A 213 -6.28 -40.35 4.17
C LYS A 213 -6.99 -39.06 3.78
N THR A 214 -8.31 -39.04 3.91
CA THR A 214 -9.13 -37.84 3.67
C THR A 214 -10.27 -37.76 4.69
N LEU A 215 -10.67 -36.53 5.08
CA LEU A 215 -11.80 -36.31 6.01
C LEU A 215 -13.15 -36.86 5.51
N ARG A 216 -13.25 -37.24 4.23
CA ARG A 216 -14.45 -37.88 3.68
C ARG A 216 -14.56 -39.35 4.07
N GLU A 217 -13.44 -39.97 4.43
CA GLU A 217 -13.34 -41.38 4.84
C GLU A 217 -13.57 -41.56 6.35
N ALA A 218 -13.57 -40.47 7.13
CA ALA A 218 -13.78 -40.51 8.58
C ALA A 218 -15.23 -40.91 8.91
N THR A 219 -15.36 -41.93 9.76
CA THR A 219 -16.64 -42.41 10.27
C THR A 219 -17.03 -41.70 11.56
N ARG A 220 -18.32 -41.76 11.94
CA ARG A 220 -18.84 -41.07 13.13
C ARG A 220 -18.23 -41.56 14.45
N ASP A 221 -17.65 -42.75 14.45
CA ASP A 221 -16.99 -43.35 15.62
C ASP A 221 -15.53 -42.88 15.78
N GLN A 222 -14.98 -42.16 14.79
CA GLN A 222 -13.59 -41.68 14.75
C GLN A 222 -13.44 -40.18 15.04
N VAL A 223 -14.56 -39.47 15.32
CA VAL A 223 -14.64 -38.02 15.57
C VAL A 223 -15.16 -37.77 16.97
#